data_AF-Q3YLD6-F1
#
_entry.id   AF-Q3YLD6-F1
#
_cell.length_a   1.000
_cell.length_b   1.000
_cell.length_c   1.000
_cell.angle_alpha   90.00
_cell.angle_beta   90.00
_cell.angle_gamma   90.00
#
_symmetry.space_group_name_H-M   'P 1'
#
loop_
_entity.id
_entity.type
_entity.pdbx_description
1 polymer ?
#
loop_
_entity_poly.entity_id
_entity_poly.type
_entity_poly.pdbx_seq_one_letter_code
_entity_poly.pdbx_strand_id
1 'polypeptide(L)'
;IKWKGWSYIHSTWESEESLQQQKVKGLKKLENFKKKEDEIKQWLGKVSPEDVEYFNCQQELASELNKQYQIVERVIAVKTSKSTLGQTDFPAHSRKPAPSNEPEYLCKWMGLPYSECSWEDEALIGKKFQNCIDS
;
A
#
# COMPACT_ATOMS: atom_id res chain seq x y z
N ILE A 1 5.50 -6.85 -2.31
CA ILE A 1 4.14 -7.32 -2.71
C ILE A 1 3.14 -6.21 -2.44
N LYS A 2 2.38 -5.77 -3.46
CA LYS A 2 1.22 -4.88 -3.27
C LYS A 2 -0.01 -5.73 -3.00
N TRP A 3 -0.59 -5.61 -1.80
CA TRP A 3 -1.72 -6.43 -1.36
C TRP A 3 -3.05 -5.96 -1.96
N LYS A 4 -3.97 -6.89 -2.21
CA LYS A 4 -5.29 -6.57 -2.74
C LYS A 4 -6.14 -5.92 -1.65
N GLY A 5 -6.74 -4.76 -1.95
CA GLY A 5 -7.59 -4.04 -1.01
C GLY A 5 -6.82 -3.20 0.01
N TRP A 6 -5.49 -3.14 -0.11
CA TRP A 6 -4.62 -2.31 0.70
C TRP A 6 -3.95 -1.27 -0.19
N SER A 7 -3.73 -0.07 0.35
CA SER A 7 -2.94 0.98 -0.29
C SER A 7 -1.47 0.59 -0.36
N TYR A 8 -0.69 1.30 -1.18
CA TYR A 8 0.70 0.95 -1.46
C TYR A 8 1.60 1.03 -0.22
N ILE A 9 1.25 1.87 0.78
CA ILE A 9 2.03 2.03 2.02
C ILE A 9 2.12 0.73 2.84
N HIS A 10 1.17 -0.19 2.67
CA HIS A 10 1.15 -1.49 3.35
C HIS A 10 1.86 -2.60 2.55
N SER A 11 2.59 -2.24 1.49
CA SER A 11 3.32 -3.23 0.71
C SER A 11 4.45 -3.84 1.54
N THR A 12 4.56 -5.16 1.53
CA THR A 12 5.59 -5.87 2.30
C THR A 12 6.58 -6.61 1.40
N TRP A 13 7.79 -6.83 1.91
CA TRP A 13 8.76 -7.72 1.30
C TRP A 13 8.45 -9.15 1.74
N GLU A 14 8.20 -10.03 0.77
CA GLU A 14 7.78 -11.41 1.01
C GLU A 14 8.60 -12.36 0.14
N SER A 15 8.84 -13.56 0.66
CA SER A 15 9.41 -14.66 -0.13
C SER A 15 8.29 -15.51 -0.72
N GLU A 16 8.61 -16.35 -1.71
CA GLU A 16 7.64 -17.32 -2.21
C GLU A 16 7.18 -18.28 -1.10
N GLU A 17 8.10 -18.68 -0.22
CA GLU A 17 7.80 -19.56 0.90
C GLU A 17 6.81 -18.90 1.88
N SER A 18 7.03 -17.63 2.27
CA SER A 18 6.12 -16.93 3.20
C SER A 18 4.71 -16.80 2.61
N LEU A 19 4.61 -16.52 1.31
CA LEU A 19 3.33 -16.44 0.60
C LEU A 19 2.62 -17.80 0.53
N GLN A 20 3.35 -18.88 0.28
CA GLN A 20 2.80 -20.24 0.25
C GLN A 20 2.34 -20.69 1.64
N GLN A 21 3.13 -20.43 2.69
CA GLN A 21 2.78 -20.75 4.07
C GLN A 21 1.50 -20.02 4.52
N GLN A 22 1.36 -18.74 4.16
CA GLN A 22 0.15 -17.96 4.40
C GLN A 22 -1.05 -18.39 3.53
N LYS A 23 -0.84 -19.33 2.59
CA LYS A 23 -1.86 -19.85 1.65
C LYS A 23 -2.56 -18.72 0.88
N VAL A 24 -1.79 -17.72 0.47
CA VAL A 24 -2.35 -16.56 -0.24
C VAL A 24 -2.90 -16.97 -1.60
N LYS A 25 -3.95 -16.27 -2.04
CA LYS A 25 -4.50 -16.45 -3.38
C LYS A 25 -3.67 -15.67 -4.39
N GLY A 26 -3.56 -16.19 -5.62
CA GLY A 26 -2.97 -15.46 -6.74
C GLY A 26 -1.47 -15.70 -6.98
N LEU A 27 -0.91 -16.81 -6.47
CA LEU A 27 0.49 -17.20 -6.69
C LEU A 27 0.90 -17.24 -8.18
N LYS A 28 -0.04 -17.50 -9.10
CA LYS A 28 0.19 -17.42 -10.55
C LYS A 28 0.75 -16.07 -11.01
N LYS A 29 0.44 -14.97 -10.32
CA LYS A 29 1.04 -13.65 -10.63
C LYS A 29 2.54 -13.63 -10.33
N LEU A 30 2.96 -14.28 -9.25
CA LEU A 30 4.37 -14.40 -8.89
C LEU A 30 5.12 -15.30 -9.88
N GLU A 31 4.52 -16.42 -10.27
CA GLU A 31 5.07 -17.31 -11.31
C GLU A 31 5.29 -16.57 -12.63
N ASN A 32 4.27 -15.85 -13.09
CA ASN A 32 4.37 -15.04 -14.31
C ASN A 32 5.43 -13.94 -14.20
N PHE A 33 5.55 -13.31 -13.02
CA PHE A 33 6.58 -12.31 -12.76
C PHE A 33 7.99 -12.91 -12.86
N LYS A 34 8.24 -14.05 -12.20
CA LYS A 34 9.54 -14.76 -12.27
C LYS A 34 9.91 -15.13 -13.70
N LYS A 35 8.95 -15.69 -14.45
CA LYS A 35 9.16 -16.04 -15.86
C LYS A 35 9.55 -14.81 -16.69
N LYS A 36 8.86 -13.69 -16.49
CA LYS A 36 9.17 -12.42 -17.17
C LYS A 36 10.56 -11.89 -16.79
N GLU A 37 10.94 -11.98 -15.52
CA GLU A 37 12.28 -11.58 -15.05
C GLU A 37 13.39 -12.42 -15.70
N ASP A 38 13.17 -13.73 -15.83
CA ASP A 38 14.14 -14.61 -16.50
C ASP A 38 14.25 -14.30 -18.01
N GLU A 39 13.14 -14.01 -18.68
CA GLU A 39 13.13 -13.54 -20.07
C GLU A 39 13.88 -12.22 -20.23
N ILE A 40 13.67 -11.25 -19.32
CA ILE A 40 14.39 -9.97 -19.31
C ILE A 40 15.89 -10.19 -19.11
N LYS A 41 16.30 -11.02 -18.14
CA LYS A 41 17.73 -11.31 -17.91
C LYS A 41 18.40 -11.94 -19.13
N GLN A 42 17.72 -12.87 -19.81
CA GLN A 42 18.24 -13.47 -21.03
C GLN A 42 18.37 -12.47 -22.18
N TRP A 43 17.43 -11.52 -22.27
CA TRP A 43 17.47 -10.43 -23.26
C TRP A 43 18.61 -9.45 -22.96
N LEU A 44 18.77 -9.02 -21.70
CA LEU A 44 19.84 -8.11 -21.27
C LEU A 44 21.24 -8.64 -21.58
N GLY A 45 21.43 -9.97 -21.54
CA GLY A 45 22.71 -10.60 -21.91
C GLY A 45 23.01 -10.60 -23.42
N LYS A 46 22.08 -10.16 -24.27
CA LYS A 46 22.19 -10.21 -25.74
C LYS A 46 22.10 -8.84 -26.42
N VAL A 47 21.77 -7.78 -25.69
CA VAL A 47 21.55 -6.44 -26.24
C VAL A 47 22.76 -5.52 -26.07
N SER A 48 22.69 -4.36 -26.72
CA SER A 48 23.75 -3.35 -26.67
C SER A 48 23.84 -2.69 -25.29
N PRO A 49 25.02 -2.12 -24.93
CA PRO A 49 25.16 -1.33 -23.71
C PRO A 49 24.19 -0.14 -23.65
N GLU A 50 23.90 0.54 -24.77
CA GLU A 50 22.88 1.60 -24.79
C GLU A 50 21.48 1.09 -24.43
N ASP A 51 21.08 -0.09 -24.92
CA ASP A 51 19.79 -0.69 -24.58
C ASP A 51 19.72 -1.08 -23.09
N VAL A 52 20.82 -1.58 -22.52
CA VAL A 52 20.92 -1.88 -21.08
C VAL A 52 20.75 -0.61 -20.25
N GLU A 53 21.44 0.46 -20.63
CA GLU A 53 21.34 1.75 -19.94
C GLU A 53 19.93 2.31 -20.01
N TYR A 54 19.32 2.30 -21.21
CA TYR A 54 17.93 2.70 -21.38
C TYR A 54 16.98 1.90 -20.47
N PHE A 55 17.14 0.58 -20.41
CA PHE A 55 16.35 -0.28 -19.53
C PHE A 55 16.53 0.10 -18.05
N ASN A 56 17.76 0.36 -17.60
CA ASN A 56 18.03 0.78 -16.23
C ASN A 56 17.35 2.12 -15.90
N CYS A 57 17.43 3.11 -16.79
CA CYS A 57 16.73 4.38 -16.61
C CYS A 57 15.21 4.19 -16.49
N GLN A 58 14.62 3.32 -17.30
CA GLN A 58 13.18 3.02 -17.22
C GLN A 58 12.80 2.37 -15.88
N GLN A 59 13.63 1.45 -15.39
CA GLN A 59 13.40 0.80 -14.09
C GLN A 59 13.52 1.79 -12.92
N GLU A 60 14.48 2.71 -12.98
CA GLU A 60 14.63 3.76 -11.98
C GLU A 60 13.42 4.71 -11.97
N LEU A 61 12.97 5.16 -13.15
CA LEU A 61 11.78 5.99 -13.28
C LEU A 61 10.53 5.28 -12.72
N ALA A 62 10.35 4.01 -13.05
CA ALA A 62 9.24 3.21 -12.52
C ALA A 62 9.34 3.03 -11.00
N SER A 63 10.55 2.84 -10.46
CA SER A 63 10.80 2.72 -9.03
C SER A 63 10.43 4.01 -8.30
N GLU A 64 10.84 5.17 -8.82
CA GLU A 64 10.53 6.48 -8.23
C GLU A 64 9.01 6.74 -8.23
N LEU A 65 8.34 6.43 -9.34
CA LEU A 65 6.89 6.53 -9.41
C LEU A 65 6.19 5.63 -8.37
N ASN A 66 6.68 4.41 -8.14
CA ASN A 66 6.14 3.52 -7.12
C ASN A 66 6.35 4.03 -5.69
N LYS A 67 7.41 4.79 -5.42
CA LYS A 67 7.62 5.43 -4.11
C LYS A 67 6.56 6.50 -3.86
N GLN A 68 6.19 7.28 -4.89
CA GLN A 68 5.17 8.32 -4.78
C GLN A 68 3.81 7.76 -4.38
N TYR A 69 3.45 6.55 -4.82
CA TYR A 69 2.18 5.91 -4.46
C TYR A 69 1.97 5.65 -2.96
N GLN A 70 3.03 5.79 -2.15
CA GLN A 70 2.99 5.65 -0.69
C GLN A 70 2.93 7.00 0.05
N ILE A 71 2.93 8.11 -0.70
CA ILE A 71 2.90 9.47 -0.17
C ILE A 71 1.46 9.98 -0.21
N VAL A 72 0.97 10.46 0.93
CA VAL A 72 -0.31 11.17 0.99
C VAL A 72 -0.14 12.53 0.34
N GLU A 73 -0.95 12.81 -0.68
CA GLU A 73 -1.00 14.12 -1.33
C GLU A 73 -2.00 15.05 -0.65
N ARG A 74 -3.16 14.51 -0.25
CA ARG A 74 -4.22 15.27 0.42
C ARG A 74 -5.11 14.35 1.24
N VAL A 75 -5.52 14.80 2.43
CA VAL A 75 -6.64 14.23 3.15
C VAL A 75 -7.94 14.79 2.58
N ILE A 76 -8.87 13.93 2.17
CA ILE A 76 -10.11 14.36 1.50
C ILE A 76 -11.35 14.19 2.38
N ALA A 77 -11.29 13.37 3.41
CA ALA A 77 -12.33 13.23 4.42
C ALA A 77 -11.75 12.71 5.73
N VAL A 78 -12.41 13.04 6.83
CA VAL A 78 -12.09 12.55 8.17
C VAL A 78 -13.30 11.85 8.75
N LYS A 79 -13.11 10.66 9.29
CA LYS A 79 -14.14 9.90 9.98
C LYS A 79 -13.75 9.80 11.45
N THR A 80 -14.48 10.54 12.29
CA THR A 80 -14.35 10.44 13.74
C THR A 80 -15.44 9.49 14.25
N SER A 81 -15.05 8.43 14.94
CA SER A 81 -15.99 7.61 15.70
C SER A 81 -16.49 8.44 16.87
N LYS A 82 -17.56 9.21 16.66
CA LYS A 82 -18.32 9.78 17.79
C LYS A 82 -18.98 8.61 18.50
N SER A 83 -18.27 8.04 19.48
CA SER A 83 -18.94 7.39 20.60
C SER A 83 -19.91 8.42 21.15
N THR A 84 -21.19 8.23 20.86
CA THR A 84 -22.28 8.95 21.49
C THR A 84 -22.02 8.99 22.98
N LEU A 85 -21.90 10.21 23.51
CA LEU A 85 -22.15 10.52 24.91
C LEU A 85 -23.51 9.89 25.27
N GLY A 86 -23.48 8.71 25.86
CA GLY A 86 -24.64 7.81 25.93
C GLY A 86 -24.30 6.54 26.69
N GLN A 87 -24.12 6.71 27.99
CA GLN A 87 -24.20 5.69 29.05
C GLN A 87 -25.17 4.53 28.71
N THR A 88 -24.68 3.29 28.72
CA THR A 88 -25.45 2.13 29.20
C THR A 88 -24.51 1.07 29.75
N ASP A 89 -24.63 0.82 31.05
CA ASP A 89 -23.97 -0.23 31.82
C ASP A 89 -24.49 -1.63 31.43
N PHE A 90 -23.88 -2.30 30.45
CA PHE A 90 -24.08 -3.74 30.23
C PHE A 90 -22.81 -4.44 29.73
N PRO A 91 -22.33 -5.51 30.39
CA PRO A 91 -21.17 -6.25 29.94
C PRO A 91 -21.60 -7.31 28.91
N ALA A 92 -21.56 -6.96 27.62
CA ALA A 92 -21.78 -7.94 26.55
C ALA A 92 -20.45 -8.53 26.09
N HIS A 93 -20.27 -9.82 26.38
CA HIS A 93 -19.25 -10.67 25.78
C HIS A 93 -19.27 -10.57 24.24
N SER A 94 -18.35 -9.80 23.68
CA SER A 94 -18.02 -9.84 22.25
C SER A 94 -16.58 -9.38 22.08
N ARG A 95 -15.72 -10.31 21.63
CA ARG A 95 -14.32 -10.05 21.25
C ARG A 95 -14.24 -9.25 19.94
N LYS A 96 -14.88 -8.08 19.90
CA LYS A 96 -14.54 -7.06 18.90
C LYS A 96 -13.48 -6.16 19.53
N PRO A 97 -12.38 -5.84 18.83
CA PRO A 97 -11.45 -4.82 19.34
C PRO A 97 -12.25 -3.55 19.61
N ALA A 98 -11.98 -2.91 20.76
CA ALA A 98 -12.63 -1.67 21.14
C ALA A 98 -12.54 -0.67 19.99
N PRO A 99 -13.58 0.13 19.71
CA PRO A 99 -13.47 1.18 18.71
C PRO A 99 -12.32 2.08 19.13
N SER A 100 -11.27 2.16 18.32
CA SER A 100 -10.26 3.19 18.47
C SER A 100 -11.01 4.53 18.36
N ASN A 101 -10.90 5.37 19.38
CA ASN A 101 -11.41 6.73 19.33
C ASN A 101 -10.55 7.62 18.41
N GLU A 102 -9.51 7.05 17.79
CA GLU A 102 -8.66 7.76 16.85
C GLU A 102 -9.39 7.99 15.51
N PRO A 103 -9.23 9.17 14.90
CA PRO A 103 -9.83 9.45 13.60
C PRO A 103 -9.20 8.59 12.50
N GLU A 104 -10.02 8.25 11.50
CA GLU A 104 -9.55 7.69 10.23
C GLU A 104 -9.56 8.78 9.15
N TYR A 105 -8.58 8.73 8.26
CA TYR A 105 -8.41 9.70 7.17
C TYR A 105 -8.55 9.03 5.82
N LEU A 106 -9.42 9.57 4.96
CA LEU A 106 -9.48 9.18 3.57
C LEU A 106 -8.36 9.89 2.82
N CYS A 107 -7.34 9.13 2.44
CA CYS A 107 -6.11 9.63 1.84
C CYS A 107 -6.17 9.58 0.32
N LYS A 108 -5.90 10.71 -0.34
CA LYS A 108 -5.57 10.77 -1.76
C LYS A 108 -4.06 10.57 -1.92
N TRP A 109 -3.68 9.51 -2.63
CA TRP A 109 -2.29 9.12 -2.84
C TRP A 109 -1.68 9.85 -4.03
N MET A 110 -0.42 10.28 -3.90
CA MET A 110 0.32 10.92 -4.97
C MET A 110 0.49 9.95 -6.15
N GLY A 111 0.32 10.43 -7.38
CA GLY A 111 0.46 9.63 -8.60
C GLY A 111 -0.68 8.63 -8.87
N LEU A 112 -1.66 8.48 -7.97
CA LEU A 112 -2.81 7.61 -8.15
C LEU A 112 -4.13 8.41 -8.32
N PRO A 113 -5.10 7.86 -9.07
CA PRO A 113 -6.41 8.47 -9.24
C PRO A 113 -7.24 8.40 -7.93
N TYR A 114 -8.27 9.25 -7.83
CA TYR A 114 -9.18 9.27 -6.66
C TYR A 114 -9.89 7.93 -6.38
N SER A 115 -10.01 7.06 -7.38
CA SER A 115 -10.57 5.72 -7.20
C SER A 115 -9.70 4.81 -6.32
N GLU A 116 -8.43 5.15 -6.13
CA GLU A 116 -7.49 4.41 -5.26
C GLU A 116 -7.36 5.06 -3.86
N CYS A 117 -8.18 6.07 -3.53
CA CYS A 117 -8.21 6.60 -2.16
C CYS A 117 -8.57 5.50 -1.15
N SER A 118 -7.91 5.52 0.01
CA SER A 118 -8.14 4.56 1.08
C SER A 118 -8.25 5.23 2.44
N TRP A 119 -9.01 4.62 3.35
CA TRP A 119 -9.06 5.03 4.74
C TRP A 119 -7.85 4.49 5.48
N GLU A 120 -7.17 5.36 6.23
CA GLU A 120 -5.96 5.04 6.98
C GLU A 120 -6.06 5.61 8.40
N ASP A 121 -5.45 4.92 9.36
CA ASP A 121 -5.49 5.30 10.78
C ASP A 121 -4.63 6.55 11.07
N GLU A 122 -5.06 7.38 12.03
CA GLU A 122 -4.27 8.50 12.58
C GLU A 122 -2.86 8.08 12.96
N ALA A 123 -2.71 6.96 13.67
CA ALA A 123 -1.41 6.46 14.11
C ALA A 123 -0.43 6.19 12.95
N LEU A 124 -0.93 5.97 11.72
CA LEU A 124 -0.12 5.83 10.51
C LEU A 124 0.11 7.18 9.83
N ILE A 125 -0.96 7.94 9.61
CA ILE A 125 -0.91 9.19 8.83
C ILE A 125 -0.26 10.34 9.62
N GLY A 126 -0.63 10.53 10.88
CA GLY A 126 -0.10 11.60 11.74
C GLY A 126 1.41 11.52 11.96
N LYS A 127 2.02 10.32 11.87
CA LYS A 127 3.48 10.17 12.02
C LYS A 127 4.30 10.82 10.91
N LYS A 128 3.81 10.78 9.66
CA LYS A 128 4.60 11.17 8.47
C LYS A 128 3.93 12.26 7.64
N PHE A 129 2.62 12.43 7.76
CA PHE A 129 1.81 13.28 6.89
C PHE A 129 0.93 14.24 7.69
N GLN A 130 1.33 14.64 8.90
CA GLN A 130 0.60 15.59 9.74
C GLN A 130 0.25 16.89 8.99
N ASN A 131 1.19 17.42 8.20
CA ASN A 131 0.96 18.61 7.39
C ASN A 131 -0.25 18.47 6.44
N CYS A 132 -0.55 17.26 5.96
CA CYS A 132 -1.69 16.99 5.07
C CYS A 132 -3.01 16.89 5.84
N ILE A 133 -2.97 16.59 7.15
CA ILE A 133 -4.12 16.63 8.04
C ILE A 133 -4.46 18.08 8.40
N ASP A 134 -3.43 18.90 8.63
CA ASP A 134 -3.58 20.28 9.09
C ASP A 134 -3.96 21.28 7.96
N SER A 135 -3.85 20.86 6.70
CA SER A 135 -4.13 21.67 5.49
C SER A 135 -5.61 21.70 5.13
#